data_AF-A0AA39NIH1-F1
#
_entry.id   AF-A0AA39NIH1-F1
#
_cell.length_a   1.000
_cell.length_b   1.000
_cell.length_c   1.000
_cell.angle_alpha   90.00
_cell.angle_beta   90.00
_cell.angle_gamma   90.00
#
_symmetry.space_group_name_H-M   'P 1'
#
loop_
_entity.id
_entity.type
_entity.pdbx_description
1 polymer ?
#
loop_
_entity_poly.entity_id
_entity_poly.type
_entity_poly.pdbx_seq_one_letter_code
_entity_poly.pdbx_strand_id
1 'polypeptide(L)'
;MLLQHHPDKSTLRKEGQTQIDVTVIKEAYFILSDPVSRHRYDVEILQKRIRGPRPAQVISLDDFDEQPSINDSDHSVWTYKCRCSGVYTITDGEMELGHHSIACSNCSEVIWVGYELAGQEEA
;
A
#
# COMPACT_ATOMS: atom_id res chain seq x y z
N MET A 1 -0.21 -26.65 9.22
CA MET A 1 -1.26 -25.75 9.74
C MET A 1 -2.56 -26.47 10.07
N LEU A 2 -3.18 -27.27 9.17
CA LEU A 2 -4.47 -27.93 9.43
C LEU A 2 -4.52 -28.78 10.71
N LEU A 3 -3.45 -29.55 10.98
CA LEU A 3 -3.32 -30.41 12.17
C LEU A 3 -3.36 -29.65 13.51
N GLN A 4 -3.07 -28.35 13.54
CA GLN A 4 -3.09 -27.53 14.77
C GLN A 4 -4.48 -26.93 15.07
N HIS A 5 -5.39 -26.99 14.09
CA HIS A 5 -6.74 -26.44 14.16
C HIS A 5 -7.81 -27.52 14.07
N HIS A 6 -7.42 -28.80 14.13
CA HIS A 6 -8.36 -29.91 14.17
C HIS A 6 -9.12 -29.91 15.52
N PRO A 7 -10.44 -30.13 15.54
CA PRO A 7 -11.24 -30.11 16.77
C PRO A 7 -10.74 -31.10 17.83
N ASP A 8 -10.17 -32.23 17.40
CA ASP A 8 -9.57 -33.24 18.28
C ASP A 8 -8.33 -32.77 19.06
N LYS A 9 -7.66 -31.69 18.61
CA LYS A 9 -6.51 -31.08 19.31
C LYS A 9 -6.86 -29.77 20.00
N SER A 10 -8.13 -29.38 20.00
CA SER A 10 -8.60 -28.11 20.60
C SER A 10 -8.50 -28.09 22.13
N THR A 11 -8.50 -29.26 22.78
CA THR A 11 -8.40 -29.43 24.23
C THR A 11 -7.00 -29.12 24.79
N LEU A 12 -5.97 -29.05 23.94
CA LEU A 12 -4.58 -28.76 24.32
C LEU A 12 -4.18 -27.28 24.12
N ARG A 13 -5.14 -26.41 23.79
CA ARG A 13 -4.85 -25.00 23.48
C ARG A 13 -4.54 -24.19 24.73
N LYS A 14 -3.50 -23.35 24.64
CA LYS A 14 -3.15 -22.36 25.67
C LYS A 14 -4.06 -21.14 25.56
N GLU A 15 -4.44 -20.57 26.70
CA GLU A 15 -5.17 -19.29 26.77
C GLU A 15 -4.44 -18.21 25.95
N GLY A 16 -5.16 -17.55 25.04
CA GLY A 16 -4.63 -16.53 24.13
C GLY A 16 -4.46 -16.95 22.66
N GLN A 17 -4.71 -18.22 22.30
CA GLN A 17 -4.64 -18.66 20.90
C GLN A 17 -5.95 -18.39 20.14
N THR A 18 -5.86 -17.69 19.01
CA THR A 18 -6.99 -17.43 18.11
C THR A 18 -7.59 -18.72 17.57
N GLN A 19 -8.91 -18.88 17.76
CA GLN A 19 -9.66 -20.02 17.27
C GLN A 19 -10.03 -19.81 15.80
N ILE A 20 -9.19 -20.34 14.90
CA ILE A 20 -9.51 -20.42 13.48
C ILE A 20 -10.30 -21.71 13.27
N ASP A 21 -11.52 -21.58 12.72
CA ASP A 21 -12.33 -22.72 12.33
C ASP A 21 -11.67 -23.50 11.18
N VAL A 22 -11.63 -24.82 11.32
CA VAL A 22 -11.10 -25.74 10.31
C VAL A 22 -11.86 -25.65 8.99
N THR A 23 -13.14 -25.27 9.01
CA THR A 23 -13.96 -25.08 7.80
C THR A 23 -13.37 -23.99 6.90
N VAL A 24 -12.94 -22.87 7.48
CA VAL A 24 -12.30 -21.74 6.78
C VAL A 24 -11.00 -22.18 6.11
N ILE A 25 -10.21 -23.03 6.79
CA ILE A 25 -8.95 -23.54 6.23
C ILE A 25 -9.23 -24.47 5.03
N LYS A 26 -10.27 -25.30 5.11
CA LYS A 26 -10.68 -26.18 4.01
C LYS A 26 -11.16 -25.36 2.81
N GLU A 27 -12.00 -24.37 3.03
CA GLU A 27 -12.50 -23.48 1.98
C GLU A 27 -11.36 -22.72 1.29
N ALA A 28 -10.44 -22.13 2.08
CA ALA A 28 -9.26 -21.47 1.55
C ALA A 28 -8.40 -22.41 0.70
N TYR A 29 -8.22 -23.66 1.13
CA TYR A 29 -7.51 -24.66 0.33
C TYR A 29 -8.20 -24.91 -1.01
N PHE A 30 -9.51 -25.13 -1.02
CA PHE A 30 -10.25 -25.38 -2.27
C PHE A 30 -10.13 -24.20 -3.24
N ILE A 31 -10.36 -22.97 -2.75
CA ILE A 31 -10.26 -21.75 -3.56
C ILE A 31 -8.85 -21.56 -4.13
N LEU A 32 -7.81 -21.75 -3.30
CA LEU A 32 -6.42 -21.51 -3.71
C LEU A 32 -5.81 -22.63 -4.55
N SER A 33 -6.36 -23.85 -4.48
CA SER A 33 -5.87 -25.03 -5.21
C SER A 33 -6.29 -25.07 -6.67
N ASP A 34 -7.41 -24.44 -7.03
CA ASP A 34 -7.89 -24.35 -8.41
C ASP A 34 -7.55 -22.97 -9.03
N PRO A 35 -6.79 -22.91 -10.14
CA PRO A 35 -6.39 -21.64 -10.75
C PRO A 35 -7.55 -20.71 -11.12
N VAL A 36 -8.68 -21.28 -11.55
CA VAL A 36 -9.85 -20.49 -11.98
C VAL A 36 -10.54 -19.86 -10.76
N SER A 37 -10.78 -20.66 -9.72
CA SER A 37 -11.38 -20.21 -8.47
C SER A 37 -10.48 -19.19 -7.76
N ARG A 38 -9.16 -19.41 -7.77
CA ARG A 38 -8.18 -18.46 -7.24
C ARG A 38 -8.24 -17.12 -7.97
N HIS A 39 -8.21 -17.15 -9.31
CA HIS A 39 -8.29 -15.93 -10.11
C HIS A 39 -9.57 -15.13 -9.82
N ARG A 40 -10.72 -15.81 -9.73
CA ARG A 40 -11.99 -15.16 -9.35
C ARG A 40 -11.92 -14.50 -7.98
N TYR A 41 -11.40 -15.22 -6.99
CA TYR A 41 -11.24 -14.69 -5.64
C TYR A 41 -10.30 -13.47 -5.60
N ASP A 42 -9.18 -13.53 -6.32
CA ASP A 42 -8.22 -12.42 -6.40
C ASP A 42 -8.86 -11.17 -7.02
N VAL A 43 -9.68 -11.32 -8.07
CA VAL A 43 -10.45 -10.21 -8.67
C VAL A 43 -11.45 -9.60 -7.68
N GLU A 44 -12.19 -10.42 -6.94
CA GLU A 44 -13.13 -9.93 -5.91
C GLU A 44 -12.42 -9.15 -4.80
N ILE A 45 -11.23 -9.59 -4.39
CA ILE A 45 -10.40 -8.88 -3.40
C ILE A 45 -9.97 -7.52 -3.95
N LEU A 46 -9.53 -7.45 -5.21
CA LEU A 46 -9.13 -6.18 -5.84
C LEU A 46 -10.28 -5.18 -5.90
N GLN A 47 -11.48 -5.63 -6.26
CA GLN A 47 -12.68 -4.78 -6.25
C GLN A 47 -13.04 -4.30 -4.84
N LYS A 48 -12.94 -5.17 -3.82
CA LYS A 48 -13.18 -4.81 -2.41
C LYS A 48 -12.12 -3.89 -1.81
N ARG A 49 -10.91 -3.85 -2.40
CA ARG A 49 -9.81 -2.95 -2.03
C ARG A 49 -9.98 -1.54 -2.59
N ILE A 50 -10.94 -1.29 -3.47
CA ILE A 50 -11.40 0.06 -3.83
C ILE A 50 -12.22 0.65 -2.67
N ARG A 51 -11.60 0.74 -1.50
CA ARG A 51 -12.03 1.64 -0.44
C ARG A 51 -11.27 2.93 -0.69
N GLY A 52 -11.93 4.08 -0.53
CA GLY A 52 -11.34 5.40 -0.76
C GLY A 52 -9.96 5.56 -0.11
N PRO A 53 -9.17 6.58 -0.51
CA PRO A 53 -7.77 6.71 -0.12
C PRO A 53 -7.63 6.48 1.38
N ARG A 54 -6.83 5.48 1.77
CA ARG A 54 -6.46 5.31 3.19
C ARG A 54 -5.89 6.66 3.63
N PRO A 55 -6.25 7.18 4.83
CA PRO A 55 -5.69 8.43 5.31
C PRO A 55 -4.17 8.36 5.23
N ALA A 56 -3.63 9.04 4.22
CA ALA A 56 -2.21 9.05 3.96
C ALA A 56 -1.60 10.06 4.93
N GLN A 57 -0.42 9.75 5.44
CA GLN A 57 0.36 10.76 6.14
C GLN A 57 0.63 11.90 5.16
N VAL A 58 0.34 13.14 5.58
CA VAL A 58 0.70 14.34 4.84
C VAL A 58 2.11 14.75 5.27
N ILE A 59 3.00 14.97 4.31
CA ILE A 59 4.39 15.39 4.51
C ILE A 59 4.63 16.65 3.68
N SER A 60 5.27 17.67 4.25
CA SER A 60 5.59 18.90 3.49
C SER A 60 6.62 18.58 2.42
N LEU A 61 6.51 19.20 1.24
CA LEU A 61 7.54 19.11 0.20
C LEU A 61 8.90 19.63 0.71
N ASP A 62 8.90 20.57 1.67
CA ASP A 62 10.12 21.08 2.31
C ASP A 62 10.93 20.00 3.05
N ASP A 63 10.29 18.88 3.43
CA ASP A 63 10.96 17.75 4.08
C ASP A 63 11.63 16.81 3.05
N PHE A 64 11.48 17.05 1.74
CA PHE A 64 12.04 16.23 0.67
C PHE A 64 13.42 16.73 0.26
N ASP A 65 14.27 15.80 -0.15
CA ASP A 65 15.55 16.10 -0.78
C ASP A 65 15.31 16.43 -2.27
N GLU A 66 15.52 17.68 -2.66
CA GLU A 66 15.46 18.15 -4.06
C GLU A 66 16.76 17.81 -4.82
N GLN A 67 16.61 17.27 -6.03
CA GLN A 67 17.70 16.91 -6.92
C GLN A 67 17.34 17.26 -8.37
N PRO A 68 18.31 17.65 -9.22
CA PRO A 68 18.06 17.84 -10.63
C PRO A 68 17.69 16.51 -11.29
N SER A 69 16.70 16.51 -12.19
CA SER A 69 16.33 15.33 -12.96
C SER A 69 17.49 14.88 -13.84
N ILE A 70 17.74 13.56 -13.84
CA ILE A 70 18.82 12.95 -14.64
C ILE A 70 18.52 13.08 -16.15
N ASN A 71 17.23 13.13 -16.51
CA ASN A 71 16.80 13.13 -17.90
C ASN A 71 16.57 14.54 -18.46
N ASP A 72 16.39 15.53 -17.58
CA ASP A 72 16.10 16.91 -17.96
C ASP A 72 16.64 17.87 -16.90
N SER A 73 17.62 18.70 -17.26
CA SER A 73 18.25 19.63 -16.32
C SER A 73 17.31 20.76 -15.88
N ASP A 74 16.23 20.99 -16.62
CA ASP A 74 15.28 22.06 -16.33
C ASP A 74 14.18 21.60 -15.35
N HIS A 75 14.13 20.30 -15.04
CA HIS A 75 13.16 19.71 -14.10
C HIS A 75 13.82 19.23 -12.82
N SER A 76 13.16 19.47 -11.68
CA SER A 76 13.57 18.98 -10.37
C SER A 76 12.81 17.72 -9.97
N VAL A 77 13.45 16.88 -9.16
CA VAL A 77 12.89 15.66 -8.58
C VAL A 77 13.03 15.75 -7.07
N TRP A 78 11.93 15.58 -6.36
CA TRP A 78 11.90 15.57 -4.90
C TRP A 78 11.82 14.14 -4.41
N THR A 79 12.66 13.79 -3.43
CA THR A 79 12.73 12.44 -2.88
C THR A 79 12.59 12.42 -1.37
N TYR A 80 11.87 11.42 -0.84
CA TYR A 80 11.72 11.22 0.61
C TYR A 80 11.98 9.77 1.00
N LYS A 81 12.71 9.55 2.09
CA LYS A 81 13.08 8.20 2.54
C LYS A 81 11.92 7.49 3.22
N CYS A 82 11.62 6.27 2.78
CA CYS A 82 10.66 5.42 3.46
C CYS A 82 11.31 4.61 4.59
N ARG A 83 10.54 4.33 5.65
CA ARG A 83 10.95 3.46 6.77
C ARG A 83 11.33 2.03 6.36
N CYS A 84 10.92 1.59 5.17
CA CYS A 84 11.28 0.27 4.62
C CYS A 84 12.56 0.30 3.76
N SER A 85 13.30 1.42 3.79
CA SER A 85 14.46 1.69 2.94
C SER A 85 14.14 1.94 1.45
N GLY A 86 12.86 2.01 1.07
CA GLY A 86 12.43 2.50 -0.24
C GLY A 86 12.42 4.04 -0.29
N VAL A 87 11.97 4.58 -1.42
CA VAL A 87 11.95 6.02 -1.69
C VAL A 87 10.57 6.42 -2.23
N TYR A 88 10.11 7.60 -1.85
CA TYR A 88 9.01 8.30 -2.48
C TYR A 88 9.57 9.37 -3.41
N THR A 89 9.00 9.53 -4.58
CA THR A 89 9.47 10.46 -5.60
C THR A 89 8.29 11.20 -6.20
N ILE A 90 8.44 12.51 -6.40
CA ILE A 90 7.50 13.35 -7.13
C ILE A 90 8.29 14.33 -8.01
N THR A 91 7.77 14.60 -9.21
CA THR A 91 8.34 15.61 -10.13
C THR A 91 7.48 16.87 -10.17
N ASP A 92 8.06 17.95 -10.67
CA ASP A 92 7.35 19.20 -10.95
C ASP A 92 6.18 19.01 -11.90
N GLY A 93 6.37 18.28 -13.01
CA GLY A 93 5.29 17.97 -13.94
C GLY A 93 4.14 17.17 -13.27
N GLU A 94 4.42 16.31 -12.30
CA GLU A 94 3.38 15.64 -11.52
C GLU A 94 2.64 16.62 -10.59
N MET A 95 3.37 17.55 -9.97
CA MET A 95 2.77 18.59 -9.11
C MET A 95 1.87 19.56 -9.91
N GLU A 96 2.29 19.97 -11.10
CA GLU A 96 1.50 20.82 -12.00
C GLU A 96 0.19 20.15 -12.44
N LEU A 97 0.19 18.82 -12.58
CA LEU A 97 -1.00 18.02 -12.84
C LEU A 97 -1.90 17.81 -11.60
N GLY A 98 -1.51 18.36 -10.45
CA GLY A 98 -2.23 18.24 -9.18
C GLY A 98 -2.05 16.89 -8.48
N HIS A 99 -1.04 16.11 -8.85
CA HIS A 99 -0.73 14.86 -8.15
C HIS A 99 -0.12 15.15 -6.78
N HIS A 100 -0.80 14.71 -5.73
CA HIS A 100 -0.37 14.87 -4.35
C HIS A 100 -0.13 13.50 -3.67
N SER A 101 -0.60 12.40 -4.24
CA SER A 101 -0.42 11.06 -3.67
C SER A 101 0.69 10.28 -4.38
N ILE A 102 1.73 9.88 -3.65
CA ILE A 102 2.84 9.10 -4.18
C ILE A 102 3.07 7.82 -3.38
N ALA A 103 3.47 6.75 -4.07
CA ALA A 103 3.70 5.43 -3.49
C ALA A 103 5.19 5.17 -3.24
N CYS A 104 5.50 4.43 -2.18
CA CYS A 104 6.85 3.96 -1.95
C CYS A 104 7.26 2.94 -3.01
N SER A 105 8.47 3.07 -3.54
CA SER A 105 9.07 2.14 -4.51
C SER A 105 9.22 0.69 -4.03
N ASN A 106 9.04 0.40 -2.72
CA ASN A 106 9.31 -0.91 -2.14
C ASN A 106 8.17 -1.53 -1.31
N CYS A 107 7.42 -0.77 -0.48
CA CYS A 107 6.50 -1.36 0.52
C CYS A 107 5.00 -1.09 0.31
N SER A 108 4.57 -0.51 -0.82
CA SER A 108 3.17 -0.16 -1.12
C SER A 108 2.51 0.90 -0.22
N GLU A 109 3.27 1.53 0.67
CA GLU A 109 2.80 2.68 1.44
C GLU A 109 2.58 3.89 0.53
N VAL A 110 1.54 4.68 0.80
CA VAL A 110 1.20 5.90 0.05
C VAL A 110 1.18 7.08 1.01
N ILE A 111 1.82 8.18 0.63
CA ILE A 111 1.82 9.46 1.37
C ILE A 111 1.18 10.56 0.53
N TRP A 112 0.78 11.64 1.18
CA TRP A 112 0.38 12.87 0.52
C TRP A 112 1.48 13.92 0.66
N VAL A 113 1.86 14.56 -0.44
CA VAL A 113 2.84 15.64 -0.50
C VAL A 113 2.08 16.96 -0.39
N GLY A 114 2.42 17.78 0.60
CA GLY A 114 1.90 19.15 0.72
C GLY A 114 2.82 20.13 0.00
N TYR A 115 2.33 20.75 -1.07
CA TYR A 115 3.01 21.80 -1.81
C TYR A 115 2.03 22.89 -2.23
N GLU A 116 2.57 24.09 -2.50
CA GLU A 116 1.84 25.22 -3.07
C GLU A 116 2.35 25.47 -4.49
N LEU A 117 1.45 25.65 -5.46
CA LEU A 117 1.84 25.98 -6.83
C LEU A 117 2.22 27.47 -6.91
N ALA A 118 3.43 27.75 -7.39
CA ALA A 118 3.91 29.11 -7.64
C ALA A 118 3.07 29.79 -8.73
N GLY A 119 1.95 30.41 -8.33
CA GLY A 119 0.99 31.05 -9.25
C GLY A 119 -0.46 31.05 -8.77
N GLN A 120 -0.79 30.36 -7.68
CA GLN A 120 -2.08 30.52 -7.02
C GLN A 120 -2.06 31.76 -6.12
N GLU A 121 -2.22 32.95 -6.72
CA GLU A 121 -2.69 34.13 -5.98
C GLU A 121 -4.13 33.86 -5.50
N GLU A 122 -4.34 34.01 -4.19
CA GLU A 122 -5.64 33.89 -3.52
C GLU A 122 -6.70 34.77 -4.23
N ALA A 123 -7.79 34.15 -4.69
CA ALA A 123 -8.97 34.86 -5.21
C ALA A 123 -9.99 35.16 -4.11
#